data_AF-A0A7S4PAB8-F1
#
_entry.id   AF-A0A7S4PAB8-F1
#
_cell.length_a   1.000
_cell.length_b   1.000
_cell.length_c   1.000
_cell.angle_alpha   90.00
_cell.angle_beta   90.00
_cell.angle_gamma   90.00
#
_symmetry.space_group_name_H-M   'P 1'
#
loop_
_entity.id
_entity.type
_entity.pdbx_description
1 polymer ?
#
loop_
_entity_poly.entity_id
_entity_poly.type
_entity_poly.pdbx_seq_one_letter_code
_entity_poly.pdbx_strand_id
1 'polypeptide(L)'
;EGKENILFTTLKKAQEDPKLIDEMYCHLCKQTNGNPKKSSLLLGWMFFSIALNSCGPSESLFQNVYQYLERTVKREEEETETENGNGTNATVLNYSLYCLRKIERFSTQKQVKLLSLADIKRLQTAVPNTPFGFTLQETMKIQKKQTPRSGDTSYCSALD
;
A
#
# COMPACT_ATOMS: atom_id res chain seq x y z
N GLU A 1 -4.68 -8.98 18.27
CA GLU A 1 -4.63 -8.06 19.44
C GLU A 1 -3.22 -7.63 19.81
N GLY A 2 -2.24 -8.53 19.95
CA GLY A 2 -0.87 -8.12 20.31
C GLY A 2 -0.18 -7.23 19.27
N LYS A 3 -0.34 -7.48 17.97
CA LYS A 3 0.39 -6.77 16.91
C LYS A 3 -0.13 -5.34 16.70
N GLU A 4 -1.43 -5.15 16.80
CA GLU A 4 -2.09 -3.86 16.63
C GLU A 4 -1.76 -2.92 17.78
N ASN A 5 -1.64 -3.44 19.00
CA ASN A 5 -1.15 -2.69 20.15
C ASN A 5 0.29 -2.20 19.93
N ILE A 6 1.18 -3.04 19.39
CA ILE A 6 2.56 -2.62 19.06
C ILE A 6 2.52 -1.46 18.07
N LEU A 7 1.78 -1.60 16.96
CA LEU A 7 1.63 -0.54 15.95
C LEU A 7 1.10 0.76 16.56
N PHE A 8 0.05 0.66 17.39
CA PHE A 8 -0.51 1.80 18.10
C PHE A 8 0.50 2.47 19.02
N THR A 9 1.23 1.70 19.84
CA THR A 9 2.24 2.25 20.76
C THR A 9 3.39 2.90 20.03
N THR A 10 3.87 2.31 18.92
CA THR A 10 4.93 2.89 18.10
C THR A 10 4.48 4.21 17.46
N LEU A 11 3.27 4.26 16.89
CA LEU A 11 2.71 5.50 16.31
C LEU A 11 2.53 6.57 17.36
N LYS A 12 1.95 6.22 18.51
CA LYS A 12 1.76 7.13 19.62
C LYS A 12 3.09 7.72 20.07
N LYS A 13 4.13 6.89 20.19
CA LYS A 13 5.48 7.33 20.57
C LYS A 13 6.11 8.25 19.53
N ALA A 14 6.01 7.90 18.25
CA ALA A 14 6.54 8.73 17.17
C ALA A 14 5.90 10.13 17.14
N GLN A 15 4.62 10.24 17.50
CA GLN A 15 3.89 11.52 17.52
C GLN A 15 4.25 12.44 18.69
N GLU A 16 5.06 11.99 19.65
CA GLU A 16 5.51 12.84 20.76
C GLU A 16 6.56 13.88 20.32
N ASP A 17 7.30 13.62 19.24
CA ASP A 17 8.33 14.52 18.71
C ASP A 17 8.34 14.46 17.16
N PRO A 18 8.20 15.59 16.45
CA PRO A 18 8.32 15.63 14.99
C PRO A 18 9.57 14.95 14.43
N LYS A 19 10.71 14.97 15.16
CA LYS A 19 11.93 14.27 14.74
C LYS A 19 11.75 12.75 14.75
N LEU A 20 10.99 12.22 15.70
CA LEU A 20 10.70 10.78 15.77
C LEU A 20 9.77 10.32 14.63
N ILE A 21 8.92 11.21 14.10
CA ILE A 21 8.14 10.94 12.89
C ILE A 21 9.08 10.73 11.70
N ASP A 22 10.02 11.64 11.51
CA ASP A 22 11.00 11.55 10.42
C ASP A 22 11.89 10.30 10.55
N GLU A 23 12.38 10.02 11.76
CA GLU A 23 13.13 8.80 12.04
C GLU A 23 12.30 7.54 11.74
N MET A 24 11.02 7.52 12.12
CA MET A 24 10.13 6.40 11.79
C MET A 24 10.03 6.20 10.27
N TYR A 25 9.90 7.26 9.48
CA TYR A 25 9.88 7.17 8.01
C TYR A 25 11.21 6.69 7.42
N CYS A 26 12.35 7.17 7.94
CA CYS A 26 13.67 6.66 7.54
C CYS A 26 13.81 5.16 7.79
N HIS A 27 13.37 4.69 8.97
CA HIS A 27 13.37 3.26 9.29
C HIS A 27 12.45 2.46 8.39
N LEU A 28 11.26 2.98 8.09
CA LEU A 28 10.32 2.35 7.17
C LEU A 28 10.94 2.19 5.77
N CYS A 29 11.45 3.28 5.17
CA CYS A 29 12.12 3.24 3.87
C CYS A 29 13.27 2.22 3.84
N LYS A 30 14.08 2.16 4.90
CA LYS A 30 15.16 1.17 5.02
C LYS A 30 14.63 -0.26 5.05
N GLN A 31 13.59 -0.52 5.85
CA GLN A 31 13.04 -1.87 6.02
C GLN A 31 12.25 -2.37 4.82
N THR A 32 11.75 -1.47 3.97
CA THR A 32 11.03 -1.79 2.74
C THR A 32 11.90 -1.77 1.49
N ASN A 33 13.19 -1.46 1.61
CA ASN A 33 14.13 -1.43 0.48
C ASN A 33 14.96 -2.72 0.41
N GLY A 34 14.62 -3.61 -0.53
CA GLY A 34 15.43 -4.82 -0.80
C GLY A 34 15.51 -5.82 0.36
N ASN A 35 14.50 -5.85 1.24
CA ASN A 35 14.49 -6.75 2.39
C ASN A 35 14.31 -8.21 1.92
N PRO A 36 15.28 -9.11 2.15
CA PRO A 36 15.23 -10.49 1.64
C PRO A 36 14.14 -11.33 2.34
N LYS A 37 13.71 -10.90 3.54
CA LYS A 37 12.66 -11.60 4.29
C LYS A 37 11.29 -11.06 3.90
N LYS A 38 10.61 -11.75 2.98
CA LYS A 38 9.28 -11.38 2.46
C LYS A 38 8.26 -11.02 3.55
N SER A 39 8.19 -11.78 4.64
CA SER A 39 7.27 -11.48 5.75
C SER A 39 7.61 -10.18 6.48
N SER A 40 8.89 -9.84 6.61
CA SER A 40 9.33 -8.56 7.19
C SER A 40 9.04 -7.39 6.24
N LEU A 41 9.27 -7.60 4.95
CA LEU A 41 8.97 -6.62 3.90
C LEU A 41 7.49 -6.23 3.91
N LEU A 42 6.58 -7.22 3.92
CA LEU A 42 5.14 -6.99 3.97
C LEU A 42 4.70 -6.27 5.24
N LEU A 43 5.28 -6.62 6.40
CA LEU A 43 4.99 -5.93 7.66
C LEU A 43 5.47 -4.46 7.64
N GLY A 44 6.63 -4.19 7.02
CA GLY A 44 7.13 -2.84 6.82
C GLY A 44 6.18 -2.00 5.98
N TRP A 45 5.73 -2.54 4.83
CA TRP A 45 4.78 -1.88 3.93
C TRP A 45 3.40 -1.65 4.56
N MET A 46 2.90 -2.65 5.29
CA MET A 46 1.70 -2.52 6.11
C MET A 46 1.84 -1.36 7.09
N PHE A 47 2.95 -1.30 7.84
CA PHE A 47 3.16 -0.22 8.80
C PHE A 47 3.30 1.14 8.11
N PHE A 48 3.99 1.22 6.96
CA PHE A 48 4.09 2.43 6.14
C PHE A 48 2.71 2.99 5.79
N SER A 49 1.81 2.13 5.29
CA SER A 49 0.45 2.54 4.94
C SER A 49 -0.33 3.09 6.13
N ILE A 50 -0.13 2.53 7.32
CA ILE A 50 -0.78 2.98 8.56
C ILE A 50 -0.19 4.31 9.02
N ALA A 51 1.14 4.46 8.98
CA ALA A 51 1.84 5.69 9.33
C ALA A 51 1.33 6.88 8.50
N LEU A 52 1.20 6.71 7.17
CA LEU A 52 0.64 7.73 6.26
C LEU A 52 -0.85 8.02 6.47
N ASN A 53 -1.58 7.20 7.22
CA ASN A 53 -2.94 7.54 7.66
C ASN A 53 -2.97 8.29 9.00
N SER A 54 -1.85 8.32 9.72
CA SER A 54 -1.74 8.87 11.06
C SER A 54 -0.99 10.20 11.07
N CYS A 55 0.15 10.30 10.40
CA CYS A 55 1.00 11.49 10.34
C CYS A 55 1.88 11.48 9.09
N GLY A 56 2.25 12.63 8.56
CA GLY A 56 3.13 12.75 7.39
C GLY A 56 4.59 13.01 7.78
N PRO A 57 5.57 12.75 6.88
CA PRO A 57 6.95 13.19 7.08
C PRO A 57 7.02 14.73 7.12
N SER A 58 8.09 15.28 7.68
CA SER A 58 8.36 16.72 7.64
C SER A 58 8.52 17.23 6.20
N GLU A 59 8.37 18.54 6.00
CA GLU A 59 8.58 19.18 4.70
C GLU A 59 9.98 18.90 4.13
N SER A 60 10.99 18.85 5.00
CA SER A 60 12.38 18.54 4.61
C SER A 60 12.59 17.09 4.17
N LEU A 61 11.82 16.16 4.74
CA LEU A 61 11.92 14.73 4.43
C LEU A 61 10.94 14.30 3.33
N PHE A 62 9.85 15.05 3.13
CA PHE A 62 8.75 14.72 2.24
C PHE A 62 9.22 14.31 0.84
N GLN A 63 10.08 15.14 0.22
CA GLN A 63 10.54 14.89 -1.15
C GLN A 63 11.33 13.59 -1.27
N ASN A 64 12.13 13.23 -0.26
CA ASN A 64 12.89 11.99 -0.25
C ASN A 64 11.97 10.77 -0.11
N VAL A 65 10.96 10.85 0.76
CA VAL A 65 9.96 9.78 0.93
C VAL A 65 9.11 9.60 -0.31
N TYR A 66 8.68 10.70 -0.93
CA TYR A 66 7.92 10.67 -2.18
C TYR A 66 8.72 9.99 -3.30
N GLN A 67 9.96 10.42 -3.54
CA GLN A 67 10.82 9.81 -4.56
C GLN A 67 11.12 8.33 -4.28
N TYR A 68 11.28 7.97 -3.01
CA TYR A 68 11.44 6.57 -2.62
C TYR A 68 10.23 5.71 -3.00
N LEU A 69 9.01 6.19 -2.70
CA LEU A 69 7.77 5.51 -3.04
C LEU A 69 7.59 5.40 -4.56
N GLU A 70 7.83 6.48 -5.30
CA GLU A 70 7.73 6.51 -6.76
C GLU A 70 8.69 5.51 -7.44
N ARG A 71 9.96 5.48 -7.01
CA ARG A 71 10.95 4.51 -7.54
C ARG A 71 10.59 3.08 -7.20
N THR A 72 10.04 2.86 -6.01
CA THR A 72 9.61 1.52 -5.58
C THR A 72 8.47 1.05 -6.46
N VAL A 73 7.42 1.85 -6.66
CA VAL A 73 6.29 1.48 -7.54
C VAL A 73 6.78 1.07 -8.92
N LYS A 74 7.63 1.87 -9.57
CA LYS A 74 8.18 1.56 -10.91
C LYS A 74 8.88 0.20 -10.95
N ARG A 75 9.73 -0.08 -9.94
CA ARG A 75 10.43 -1.37 -9.85
C ARG A 75 9.46 -2.55 -9.66
N GLU A 76 8.49 -2.42 -8.76
CA GLU A 76 7.56 -3.52 -8.47
C GLU A 76 6.61 -3.76 -9.66
N GLU A 77 6.24 -2.72 -10.43
CA GLU A 77 5.47 -2.86 -11.68
C GLU A 77 6.22 -3.71 -12.71
N GLU A 78 7.49 -3.37 -12.99
CA GLU A 78 8.37 -4.12 -13.92
C GLU A 78 8.56 -5.59 -13.49
N GLU A 79 8.71 -5.84 -12.19
CA GLU A 79 8.85 -7.20 -11.65
C GLU A 79 7.56 -8.01 -11.75
N THR A 80 6.38 -7.38 -11.63
CA THR A 80 5.08 -8.09 -11.78
C THR A 80 4.72 -8.45 -13.21
N GLU A 81 5.30 -7.77 -14.21
CA GLU A 81 5.08 -8.10 -15.63
C GLU A 81 5.89 -9.33 -16.09
N THR A 82 7.01 -9.61 -15.42
CA THR A 82 7.99 -10.63 -15.83
C THR A 82 7.81 -11.97 -15.13
N GLU A 83 7.34 -11.97 -13.88
CA GLU A 83 7.06 -13.20 -13.13
C GLU A 83 5.59 -13.62 -13.27
N ASN A 84 5.33 -14.94 -13.39
CA ASN A 84 3.99 -15.52 -13.27
C ASN A 84 3.43 -15.29 -11.84
N GLY A 85 3.01 -14.06 -11.54
CA GLY A 85 2.22 -13.64 -10.39
C GLY A 85 2.62 -14.28 -9.06
N ASN A 86 3.83 -14.02 -8.56
CA ASN A 86 4.11 -14.33 -7.17
C ASN A 86 3.22 -13.39 -6.30
N GLY A 87 2.36 -13.95 -5.44
CA GLY A 87 1.36 -13.19 -4.69
C GLY A 87 1.97 -12.17 -3.69
N THR A 88 3.27 -12.28 -3.37
CA THR A 88 3.95 -11.33 -2.50
C THR A 88 4.24 -10.03 -3.23
N ASN A 89 4.81 -10.08 -4.45
CA ASN A 89 5.17 -8.88 -5.21
C ASN A 89 3.91 -8.06 -5.54
N ALA A 90 2.81 -8.73 -5.91
CA ALA A 90 1.52 -8.06 -6.10
C ALA A 90 1.04 -7.34 -4.83
N THR A 91 1.24 -7.94 -3.65
CA THR A 91 0.88 -7.31 -2.38
C THR A 91 1.78 -6.12 -2.05
N VAL A 92 3.09 -6.22 -2.31
CA VAL A 92 4.05 -5.12 -2.14
C VAL A 92 3.69 -3.95 -3.05
N LEU A 93 3.37 -4.22 -4.32
CA LEU A 93 2.91 -3.24 -5.28
C LEU A 93 1.62 -2.54 -4.81
N ASN A 94 0.63 -3.30 -4.30
CA ASN A 94 -0.60 -2.72 -3.75
C ASN A 94 -0.33 -1.75 -2.59
N TYR A 95 0.58 -2.11 -1.67
CA TYR A 95 0.96 -1.24 -0.58
C TYR A 95 1.73 0.00 -1.04
N SER A 96 2.71 -0.16 -1.94
CA SER A 96 3.54 0.95 -2.41
C SER A 96 2.72 1.98 -3.19
N LEU A 97 1.82 1.53 -4.06
CA LEU A 97 0.85 2.37 -4.77
C LEU A 97 -0.10 3.10 -3.82
N TYR A 98 -0.62 2.40 -2.81
CA TYR A 98 -1.45 3.03 -1.79
C TYR A 98 -0.70 4.15 -1.06
N CYS A 99 0.54 3.88 -0.65
CA CYS A 99 1.39 4.85 0.04
C CYS A 99 1.70 6.06 -0.85
N LEU A 100 2.06 5.85 -2.11
CA LEU A 100 2.36 6.91 -3.08
C LEU A 100 1.15 7.86 -3.25
N ARG A 101 -0.04 7.31 -3.50
CA ARG A 101 -1.26 8.13 -3.64
C ARG A 101 -1.66 8.82 -2.35
N LYS A 102 -1.40 8.19 -1.21
CA LYS A 102 -1.71 8.78 0.10
C LYS A 102 -0.80 9.96 0.41
N ILE A 103 0.50 9.87 0.08
CA ILE A 103 1.45 10.96 0.30
C ILE A 103 1.22 12.14 -0.68
N GLU A 104 0.79 11.89 -1.92
CA GLU A 104 0.42 12.93 -2.88
C GLU A 104 -0.76 13.80 -2.40
N ARG A 105 -1.69 13.17 -1.67
CA ARG A 105 -2.87 13.83 -1.10
C ARG A 105 -2.62 14.41 0.28
N PHE A 106 -1.40 14.26 0.80
CA PHE A 106 -1.04 14.84 2.08
C PHE A 106 -0.97 16.36 1.88
N SER A 107 -2.00 17.07 2.35
CA SER A 107 -1.97 18.53 2.40
C SER A 107 -0.77 18.98 3.22
N THR A 108 -0.12 20.08 2.83
CA THR A 108 0.91 20.76 3.64
C THR A 108 0.39 21.15 5.04
N GLN A 109 -0.92 21.11 5.26
CA GLN A 109 -1.53 21.29 6.56
C GLN A 109 -1.41 20.02 7.43
N LYS A 110 -0.44 20.07 8.35
CA LYS A 110 -0.27 19.24 9.56
C LYS A 110 -1.56 18.56 10.03
N GLN A 111 -1.82 17.32 9.61
CA GLN A 111 -2.72 16.44 10.36
C GLN A 111 -1.92 15.30 10.98
N VAL A 112 -1.69 15.42 12.29
CA VAL A 112 -1.28 14.32 13.15
C VAL A 112 -2.55 13.81 13.82
N LYS A 113 -3.05 12.68 13.36
CA LYS A 113 -4.21 11.98 13.91
C LYS A 113 -3.73 10.67 14.52
N LEU A 114 -3.91 10.51 15.83
CA LEU A 114 -3.72 9.22 16.47
C LEU A 114 -4.82 8.26 16.00
N LEU A 115 -4.43 7.13 15.40
CA LEU A 115 -5.36 6.12 14.91
C LEU A 115 -5.88 5.26 16.07
N SER A 116 -7.17 4.91 16.03
CA SER A 116 -7.72 3.92 16.97
C SER A 116 -7.28 2.50 16.59
N LEU A 117 -7.33 1.55 17.54
CA LEU A 117 -7.06 0.14 17.24
C LEU A 117 -8.00 -0.43 16.15
N ALA A 118 -9.24 0.07 16.08
CA ALA A 118 -10.19 -0.32 15.05
C ALA A 118 -9.75 0.20 13.65
N ASP A 119 -9.26 1.44 13.57
CA ASP A 119 -8.72 2.01 12.33
C ASP A 119 -7.48 1.25 11.86
N ILE A 120 -6.58 0.90 12.79
CA ILE A 120 -5.38 0.10 12.50
C ILE A 120 -5.79 -1.26 11.91
N LYS A 121 -6.71 -1.98 12.56
CA LYS A 121 -7.22 -3.27 12.06
C LYS A 121 -7.85 -3.12 10.68
N ARG A 122 -8.64 -2.07 10.44
CA ARG A 122 -9.27 -1.81 9.15
C ARG A 122 -8.25 -1.56 8.04
N LEU A 123 -7.20 -0.79 8.31
CA LEU A 123 -6.16 -0.49 7.32
C LEU A 123 -5.34 -1.73 6.96
N GLN A 124 -5.07 -2.61 7.94
CA GLN A 124 -4.38 -3.88 7.69
C GLN A 124 -5.13 -4.78 6.71
N THR A 125 -6.47 -4.82 6.77
CA THR A 125 -7.27 -5.68 5.90
C THR A 125 -7.60 -5.06 4.54
N ALA A 126 -7.72 -3.73 4.48
CA ALA A 126 -8.19 -3.05 3.27
C ALA A 126 -7.11 -2.90 2.18
N VAL A 127 -5.87 -2.57 2.55
CA VAL A 127 -4.83 -2.20 1.57
C VAL A 127 -4.38 -3.38 0.69
N PRO A 128 -4.09 -4.59 1.24
CA PRO A 128 -3.71 -5.74 0.43
C PRO A 128 -4.74 -6.17 -0.62
N ASN A 129 -6.02 -5.97 -0.30
CA ASN A 129 -7.16 -6.46 -1.07
C ASN A 129 -7.78 -5.39 -1.99
N THR A 130 -7.14 -4.24 -2.16
CA THR A 130 -7.71 -3.14 -2.93
C THR A 130 -7.48 -3.37 -4.44
N PRO A 131 -8.54 -3.65 -5.23
CA PRO A 131 -8.42 -3.81 -6.69
C PRO A 131 -8.12 -2.47 -7.39
N PHE A 132 -8.33 -1.35 -6.70
CA PHE A 132 -8.04 -0.01 -7.17
C PHE A 132 -6.54 0.33 -7.16
N GLY A 133 -5.65 -0.59 -6.77
CA GLY A 133 -4.20 -0.42 -6.90
C GLY A 133 -3.82 -0.17 -8.37
N PHE A 134 -4.38 -0.95 -9.28
CA PHE A 134 -4.11 -0.88 -10.71
C PHE A 134 -4.66 0.41 -11.35
N THR A 135 -3.96 0.92 -12.36
CA THR A 135 -4.54 1.95 -13.24
C THR A 135 -5.78 1.38 -13.94
N LEU A 136 -6.68 2.24 -14.40
CA LEU A 136 -7.83 1.80 -15.20
C LEU A 136 -7.38 0.96 -16.40
N GLN A 137 -6.26 1.32 -17.02
CA GLN A 137 -5.70 0.57 -18.15
C GLN A 137 -5.21 -0.83 -17.74
N GLU A 138 -4.53 -0.96 -16.61
CA GLU A 138 -4.13 -2.27 -16.06
C GLU A 138 -5.34 -3.12 -15.66
N THR A 139 -6.33 -2.52 -15.00
CA THR A 139 -7.58 -3.19 -14.61
C THR A 139 -8.28 -3.74 -15.84
N MET A 140 -8.36 -2.94 -16.91
CA MET A 140 -8.94 -3.33 -18.20
C MET A 140 -8.10 -4.40 -18.93
N LYS A 141 -6.75 -4.37 -18.85
CA LYS A 141 -5.86 -5.42 -19.40
C LYS A 141 -6.04 -6.75 -18.68
N ILE A 142 -6.17 -6.73 -17.35
CA ILE A 142 -6.40 -7.93 -16.52
C ILE A 142 -7.77 -8.53 -16.81
N GLN A 143 -8.82 -7.70 -16.90
CA GLN A 143 -10.17 -8.14 -17.27
C GLN A 143 -10.22 -8.77 -18.67
N LYS A 144 -9.48 -8.22 -19.64
CA LYS A 144 -9.32 -8.83 -20.98
C LYS A 144 -8.69 -10.22 -20.96
N LYS A 145 -7.82 -10.52 -19.99
CA LYS A 145 -7.10 -11.80 -19.86
C LYS A 145 -7.93 -12.87 -19.13
N GLN A 146 -8.94 -12.47 -18.36
CA GLN A 146 -9.78 -13.34 -17.54
C GLN A 146 -11.22 -13.52 -18.03
N THR A 147 -11.68 -12.77 -19.03
CA THR A 147 -12.96 -13.11 -19.69
C THR A 147 -12.85 -14.49 -20.34
N PRO A 148 -13.67 -15.48 -19.94
CA PRO A 148 -13.89 -16.64 -20.80
C PRO A 148 -14.39 -16.10 -22.14
N ARG A 149 -13.92 -16.66 -23.25
CA ARG A 149 -14.64 -16.51 -24.52
C ARG A 149 -16.03 -17.10 -24.31
N SER A 150 -17.01 -16.28 -23.95
CA SER A 150 -18.42 -16.67 -24.00
C SER A 150 -18.88 -16.66 -25.45
N GLY A 151 -18.33 -17.59 -26.25
CA GLY A 151 -19.19 -18.38 -27.10
C GLY A 151 -19.79 -19.48 -26.21
N ASP A 152 -21.04 -19.84 -26.49
CA ASP A 152 -21.84 -20.84 -25.77
C ASP A 152 -22.63 -20.32 -24.56
N THR A 153 -23.64 -19.51 -24.86
CA THR A 153 -24.98 -19.84 -24.33
C THR A 153 -25.98 -19.71 -25.46
N SER A 154 -26.47 -20.87 -25.87
CA SER A 154 -27.61 -21.10 -26.74
C SER A 154 -28.75 -20.13 -26.41
N TYR A 155 -29.16 -19.31 -27.39
CA TYR A 155 -30.47 -18.66 -27.39
C TYR A 155 -31.53 -19.76 -27.58
N CYS A 156 -31.88 -20.47 -26.51
CA CYS A 156 -33.09 -21.28 -26.49
C CYS A 156 -34.28 -20.34 -26.32
N SER A 157 -34.96 -20.10 -27.43
CA SER A 157 -36.41 -19.98 -27.59
C SER A 157 -37.27 -20.23 -26.33
N ALA A 158 -37.98 -19.21 -25.90
CA ALA A 158 -39.29 -19.32 -25.26
C ALA A 158 -40.04 -17.99 -25.43
N LEU A 159 -40.71 -17.86 -26.57
CA LEU A 159 -41.94 -17.09 -26.68
C LEU A 159 -43.07 -18.10 -26.47
N ASP A 160 -43.77 -17.96 -25.36
CA ASP A 160 -45.17 -18.32 -25.17
C ASP A 160 -45.81 -17.21 -24.33
#